data_AF-A0A0C3ETK6-F1
#
_entry.id   AF-A0A0C3ETK6-F1
#
_cell.length_a   1.000
_cell.length_b   1.000
_cell.length_c   1.000
_cell.angle_alpha   90.00
_cell.angle_beta   90.00
_cell.angle_gamma   90.00
#
_symmetry.space_group_name_H-M   'P 1'
#
loop_
_entity.id
_entity.type
_entity.pdbx_description
1 polymer ?
#
loop_
_entity_poly.entity_id
_entity_poly.type
_entity_poly.pdbx_seq_one_letter_code
_entity_poly.pdbx_strand_id
1 'polypeptide(L)'
;VHLTFAEEDKKQVEEGCSTLHNASPSAFLLLGMDLQGVQYVLYYHLCLSKQTVLQTTSIVERRMTLLKCIQCFHDIQQLYMPGLDPQQVACALQSALANAPSSVNVEDAMLLMPSDLSDAQRHQYCAPGVAAIEDYLRYAEAFEGLNNLQHHLCTHTLANKFKIKNVMGQKNNTQSRDAENCIDDKVKSSQLQYC
;
A
#
# COMPACT_ATOMS: atom_id res chain seq x y z
N VAL A 1 -13.56 -5.95 -3.88
CA VAL A 1 -12.40 -6.77 -4.29
C VAL A 1 -12.00 -7.74 -3.20
N HIS A 2 -11.75 -7.27 -1.97
CA HIS A 2 -11.44 -8.16 -0.84
C HIS A 2 -12.50 -9.24 -0.58
N LEU A 3 -13.79 -8.91 -0.72
CA LEU A 3 -14.90 -9.87 -0.55
C LEU A 3 -14.93 -10.98 -1.61
N THR A 4 -14.63 -10.65 -2.88
CA THR A 4 -14.70 -11.64 -3.97
C THR A 4 -13.60 -12.68 -3.85
N PHE A 5 -12.38 -12.25 -3.50
CA PHE A 5 -11.28 -13.18 -3.23
C PHE A 5 -11.48 -13.96 -1.93
N ALA A 6 -12.02 -13.35 -0.89
CA ALA A 6 -12.35 -14.07 0.34
C ALA A 6 -13.43 -15.15 0.14
N GLU A 7 -14.31 -15.00 -0.86
CA GLU A 7 -15.28 -16.03 -1.26
C GLU A 7 -14.66 -17.10 -2.15
N GLU A 8 -13.77 -16.72 -3.07
CA GLU A 8 -13.00 -17.64 -3.93
C GLU A 8 -12.04 -18.51 -3.11
N ASP A 9 -11.36 -17.92 -2.13
CA ASP A 9 -10.46 -18.62 -1.21
C ASP A 9 -11.22 -19.63 -0.33
N LYS A 10 -12.43 -19.28 0.13
CA LYS A 10 -13.29 -20.21 0.86
C LYS A 10 -13.67 -21.40 0.00
N LYS A 11 -14.00 -21.19 -1.28
CA LYS A 11 -14.32 -22.28 -2.21
C LYS A 11 -13.13 -23.19 -2.47
N GLN A 12 -11.92 -22.64 -2.64
CA GLN A 12 -10.71 -23.44 -2.84
C GLN A 12 -10.32 -24.27 -1.61
N VAL A 13 -10.58 -23.75 -0.41
CA VAL A 13 -10.40 -24.49 0.85
C VAL A 13 -11.47 -25.59 0.99
N GLU A 14 -12.72 -25.33 0.58
CA GLU A 14 -13.81 -26.31 0.55
C GLU A 14 -13.59 -27.44 -0.48
N GLU A 15 -12.93 -27.14 -1.60
CA GLU A 15 -12.57 -28.10 -2.65
C GLU A 15 -11.37 -28.99 -2.30
N GLY A 16 -10.79 -28.84 -1.10
CA GLY A 16 -9.73 -29.72 -0.59
C GLY A 16 -8.34 -29.43 -1.13
N CYS A 17 -8.12 -28.27 -1.77
CA CYS A 17 -6.80 -27.82 -2.18
C CYS A 17 -6.08 -27.26 -0.95
N SER A 18 -5.41 -28.13 -0.20
CA SER A 18 -4.68 -27.76 1.02
C SER A 18 -3.50 -26.85 0.66
N THR A 19 -3.65 -25.53 0.86
CA THR A 19 -2.54 -24.60 0.89
C THR A 19 -1.64 -24.98 2.07
N LEU A 20 -0.40 -25.38 1.78
CA LEU A 20 0.57 -25.89 2.78
C LEU A 20 0.93 -24.85 3.87
N HIS A 21 0.54 -23.58 3.68
CA HIS A 21 0.43 -22.56 4.71
C HIS A 21 -0.92 -21.83 4.61
N ASN A 22 -1.39 -21.27 5.72
CA ASN A 22 -2.76 -20.76 5.92
C ASN A 22 -3.11 -19.46 5.16
N ALA A 23 -2.34 -19.08 4.12
CA ALA A 23 -2.50 -17.81 3.40
C ALA A 23 -2.72 -18.08 1.91
N SER A 24 -3.84 -17.61 1.35
CA SER A 24 -4.15 -17.65 -0.08
C SER A 24 -3.17 -16.80 -0.92
N PRO A 25 -2.94 -17.12 -2.22
CA PRO A 25 -2.22 -16.23 -3.13
C PRO A 25 -2.75 -14.79 -3.14
N SER A 26 -4.07 -14.61 -3.02
CA SER A 26 -4.69 -13.29 -2.98
C SER A 26 -4.29 -12.53 -1.71
N ALA A 27 -4.31 -13.19 -0.55
CA ALA A 27 -3.93 -12.64 0.74
C ALA A 27 -2.43 -12.27 0.79
N PHE A 28 -1.57 -13.06 0.15
CA PHE A 28 -0.15 -12.74 -0.03
C PHE A 28 0.03 -11.42 -0.80
N LEU A 29 -0.63 -11.29 -1.95
CA LEU A 29 -0.51 -10.11 -2.81
C LEU A 29 -1.08 -8.85 -2.13
N LEU A 30 -2.23 -8.98 -1.47
CA LEU A 30 -2.84 -7.90 -0.69
C LEU A 30 -1.92 -7.44 0.44
N LEU A 31 -1.27 -8.36 1.17
CA LEU A 31 -0.27 -8.01 2.17
C LEU A 31 0.89 -7.21 1.56
N GLY A 32 1.37 -7.60 0.37
CA GLY A 32 2.41 -6.86 -0.35
C GLY A 32 1.99 -5.44 -0.72
N MET A 33 0.79 -5.28 -1.27
CA MET A 33 0.21 -3.98 -1.64
C MET A 33 0.04 -3.08 -0.40
N ASP A 34 -0.50 -3.62 0.69
CA ASP A 34 -0.66 -2.89 1.96
C ASP A 34 0.71 -2.42 2.50
N LEU A 35 1.74 -3.27 2.43
CA LEU A 35 3.08 -2.92 2.89
C LEU A 35 3.69 -1.79 2.06
N GLN A 36 3.54 -1.83 0.73
CA GLN A 36 3.96 -0.73 -0.15
C GLN A 36 3.23 0.58 0.22
N GLY A 37 1.93 0.51 0.51
CA GLY A 37 1.15 1.65 0.98
C GLY A 37 1.66 2.22 2.31
N VAL A 38 1.98 1.36 3.29
CA VAL A 38 2.55 1.78 4.58
C VAL A 38 3.94 2.41 4.41
N GLN A 39 4.81 1.83 3.58
CA GLN A 39 6.12 2.40 3.25
C GLN A 39 5.98 3.79 2.65
N TYR A 40 5.07 3.96 1.67
CA TYR A 40 4.84 5.23 1.01
C TYR A 40 4.35 6.32 1.98
N VAL A 41 3.36 6.00 2.82
CA VAL A 41 2.82 6.94 3.81
C VAL A 41 3.89 7.34 4.84
N LEU A 42 4.71 6.38 5.28
CA LEU A 42 5.76 6.66 6.26
C LEU A 42 6.87 7.51 5.64
N TYR A 43 7.27 7.23 4.40
CA TYR A 43 8.20 8.07 3.62
C TYR A 43 7.68 9.51 3.47
N TYR A 44 6.43 9.68 3.03
CA TYR A 44 5.81 11.00 2.85
C TYR A 44 5.72 11.79 4.16
N HIS A 45 5.36 11.13 5.26
CA HIS A 45 5.31 11.75 6.59
C HIS A 45 6.69 12.21 7.06
N LEU A 46 7.75 11.44 6.77
CA LEU A 46 9.14 11.81 7.08
C LEU A 46 9.64 12.99 6.25
N CYS A 47 9.25 13.08 4.97
CA CYS A 47 9.61 14.21 4.12
C CYS A 47 8.97 15.54 4.56
N LEU A 48 7.75 15.50 5.11
CA LEU A 48 6.99 16.71 5.45
C LEU A 48 7.16 17.19 6.90
N SER A 49 7.46 16.31 7.85
CA SER A 49 7.46 16.66 9.28
C SER A 49 8.87 17.03 9.79
N LYS A 50 9.00 18.22 10.40
CA LYS A 50 10.11 18.52 11.32
C LYS A 50 9.84 17.79 12.64
N GLN A 51 10.53 16.67 12.85
CA GLN A 51 10.25 15.74 13.96
C GLN A 51 10.36 16.41 15.33
N THR A 52 9.30 16.26 16.13
CA THR A 52 9.33 16.52 17.58
C THR A 52 9.70 15.24 18.34
N VAL A 53 10.26 15.35 19.54
CA VAL A 53 10.77 14.22 20.35
C VAL A 53 9.69 13.13 20.63
N LEU A 54 8.40 13.48 20.65
CA LEU A 54 7.33 12.49 20.79
C LEU A 54 7.02 11.75 19.48
N GLN A 55 7.22 12.41 18.33
CA GLN A 55 7.02 11.78 17.02
C GLN A 55 8.10 10.73 16.75
N THR A 56 9.32 10.89 17.27
CA THR A 56 10.41 9.93 17.05
C THR A 56 10.12 8.56 17.64
N THR A 57 9.53 8.47 18.85
CA THR A 57 9.12 7.19 19.45
C THR A 57 8.05 6.49 18.60
N SER A 58 7.03 7.21 18.14
CA SER A 58 5.97 6.64 17.30
C SER A 58 6.49 6.14 15.94
N ILE A 59 7.52 6.79 15.39
CA ILE A 59 8.17 6.39 14.13
C ILE A 59 8.95 5.09 14.34
N VAL A 60 9.67 4.96 15.45
CA VAL A 60 10.42 3.73 15.78
C VAL A 60 9.46 2.54 15.92
N GLU A 61 8.32 2.71 16.60
CA GLU A 61 7.29 1.66 16.70
C GLU A 61 6.72 1.26 15.34
N ARG A 62 6.40 2.25 14.48
CA ARG A 62 5.92 1.99 13.11
C ARG A 62 6.94 1.24 12.27
N ARG A 63 8.22 1.63 12.35
CA ARG A 63 9.33 0.94 11.66
C ARG A 63 9.50 -0.49 12.15
N MET A 64 9.37 -0.74 13.45
CA MET A 64 9.47 -2.09 14.00
C MET A 64 8.31 -2.99 13.52
N THR A 65 7.10 -2.45 13.49
CA THR A 65 5.93 -3.17 12.96
C THR A 65 6.09 -3.45 11.47
N LEU A 66 6.50 -2.46 10.68
CA LEU A 66 6.76 -2.61 9.26
C LEU A 66 7.82 -3.69 8.99
N LEU A 67 8.93 -3.69 9.73
CA LEU A 67 9.98 -4.71 9.63
C LEU A 67 9.42 -6.13 9.86
N LYS A 68 8.58 -6.31 10.88
CA LYS A 68 7.95 -7.61 11.17
C LYS A 68 7.04 -8.05 10.02
N CYS A 69 6.24 -7.14 9.48
CA CYS A 69 5.36 -7.46 8.36
C CYS A 69 6.15 -7.79 7.09
N ILE A 70 7.25 -7.09 6.81
CA ILE A 70 8.15 -7.39 5.69
C ILE A 70 8.76 -8.79 5.85
N GLN A 71 9.18 -9.18 7.07
CA GLN A 71 9.67 -10.53 7.34
C GLN A 71 8.60 -11.59 7.04
N CYS A 72 7.38 -11.40 7.56
CA CYS A 72 6.27 -12.30 7.27
C CYS A 72 5.93 -12.36 5.77
N PHE A 73 6.02 -11.24 5.06
CA PHE A 73 5.83 -11.20 3.61
C PHE A 73 6.86 -12.08 2.89
N HIS A 74 8.14 -11.98 3.25
CA HIS A 74 9.18 -12.80 2.63
C HIS A 74 9.04 -14.31 2.94
N ASP A 75 8.59 -14.67 4.15
CA ASP A 75 8.30 -16.06 4.50
C ASP A 75 7.22 -16.65 3.58
N ILE A 76 6.17 -15.87 3.28
CA ILE A 76 5.10 -16.27 2.37
C ILE A 76 5.55 -16.19 0.90
N GLN A 77 6.42 -15.22 0.57
CA GLN A 77 6.95 -15.02 -0.78
C GLN A 77 7.73 -16.26 -1.25
N GLN A 78 8.49 -16.93 -0.37
CA GLN A 78 9.21 -18.16 -0.75
C GLN A 78 8.28 -19.29 -1.22
N LEU A 79 7.01 -19.28 -0.78
CA LEU A 79 6.02 -20.27 -1.20
C LEU A 79 5.45 -19.96 -2.60
N TYR A 80 5.10 -18.69 -2.84
CA TYR A 80 4.45 -18.26 -4.08
C TYR A 80 5.41 -17.80 -5.18
N MET A 81 6.65 -17.50 -4.81
CA MET A 81 7.72 -17.07 -5.71
C MET A 81 9.03 -17.84 -5.42
N PRO A 82 9.03 -19.18 -5.54
CA PRO A 82 10.14 -20.03 -5.10
C PRO A 82 11.43 -19.86 -5.90
N GLY A 83 11.35 -19.28 -7.10
CA GLY A 83 12.53 -19.09 -7.94
C GLY A 83 13.35 -17.84 -7.60
N LEU A 84 12.85 -16.96 -6.71
CA LEU A 84 13.68 -15.90 -6.16
C LEU A 84 14.81 -16.50 -5.32
N ASP A 85 16.04 -16.09 -5.60
CA ASP A 85 17.19 -16.48 -4.82
C ASP A 85 17.03 -15.97 -3.36
N PRO A 86 17.03 -16.85 -2.34
CA PRO A 86 16.98 -16.45 -0.94
C PRO A 86 18.08 -15.46 -0.56
N GLN A 87 19.21 -15.47 -1.30
CA GLN A 87 20.32 -14.56 -1.07
C GLN A 87 20.01 -13.12 -1.52
N GLN A 88 19.23 -12.94 -2.59
CA GLN A 88 18.75 -11.61 -3.03
C GLN A 88 17.73 -11.04 -2.04
N VAL A 89 16.84 -11.89 -1.53
CA VAL A 89 15.88 -11.54 -0.47
C VAL A 89 16.60 -11.21 0.84
N ALA A 90 17.58 -12.01 1.23
CA ALA A 90 18.37 -11.79 2.44
C ALA A 90 19.25 -10.54 2.34
N CYS A 91 19.76 -10.18 1.16
CA CYS A 91 20.47 -8.92 0.94
C CYS A 91 19.53 -7.72 1.14
N ALA A 92 18.32 -7.74 0.58
CA ALA A 92 17.32 -6.69 0.77
C ALA A 92 16.93 -6.50 2.26
N LEU A 93 16.79 -7.61 3.00
CA LEU A 93 16.53 -7.61 4.44
C LEU A 93 17.73 -7.14 5.29
N GLN A 94 18.95 -7.56 4.96
CA GLN A 94 20.16 -7.19 5.70
C GLN A 94 20.46 -5.71 5.60
N SER A 95 20.18 -5.09 4.45
CA SER A 95 20.23 -3.63 4.34
C SER A 95 19.26 -2.95 5.32
N ALA A 96 18.06 -3.49 5.55
CA ALA A 96 17.10 -2.92 6.51
C ALA A 96 17.44 -3.18 8.01
N LEU A 97 18.24 -4.21 8.31
CA LEU A 97 18.60 -4.65 9.67
C LEU A 97 19.97 -4.15 10.17
N ALA A 98 20.86 -3.73 9.27
CA ALA A 98 22.19 -3.29 9.63
C ALA A 98 22.16 -1.94 10.36
N ASN A 99 22.15 -2.00 11.69
CA ASN A 99 22.38 -0.88 12.61
C ASN A 99 23.79 -0.27 12.43
N ALA A 100 24.04 0.43 11.34
CA ALA A 100 25.19 1.30 11.12
C ALA A 100 24.71 2.63 10.47
N PRO A 101 25.38 3.77 10.74
CA PRO A 101 24.83 5.11 10.51
C PRO A 101 24.80 5.54 9.02
N SER A 102 24.83 4.60 8.08
CA SER A 102 24.74 4.85 6.64
C SER A 102 23.56 4.07 6.02
N SER A 103 22.36 4.55 6.37
CA SER A 103 21.26 4.86 5.44
C SER A 103 20.65 3.76 4.57
N VAL A 104 20.10 2.69 5.15
CA VAL A 104 18.94 2.04 4.52
C VAL A 104 17.80 2.01 5.53
N ASN A 105 16.80 2.87 5.31
CA ASN A 105 15.63 2.89 6.19
C ASN A 105 14.72 1.73 5.80
N VAL A 106 13.90 1.25 6.75
CA VAL A 106 12.88 0.22 6.50
C VAL A 106 11.86 0.67 5.43
N GLU A 107 11.70 1.99 5.26
CA GLU A 107 10.89 2.61 4.19
C GLU A 107 11.44 2.29 2.79
N ASP A 108 12.77 2.14 2.67
CA ASP A 108 13.49 1.97 1.41
C ASP A 108 13.74 0.49 1.08
N ALA A 109 13.24 -0.43 1.93
CA ALA A 109 13.39 -1.86 1.73
C ALA A 109 12.57 -2.31 0.50
N MET A 110 13.25 -2.91 -0.47
CA MET A 110 12.62 -3.29 -1.73
C MET A 110 11.72 -4.53 -1.56
N LEU A 111 10.42 -4.35 -1.70
CA LEU A 111 9.42 -5.42 -1.74
C LEU A 111 9.27 -5.89 -3.18
N LEU A 112 9.92 -7.01 -3.53
CA LEU A 112 9.82 -7.61 -4.85
C LEU A 112 8.43 -8.23 -5.04
N MET A 113 7.59 -7.60 -5.86
CA MET A 113 6.30 -8.14 -6.30
C MET A 113 6.42 -8.75 -7.71
N PRO A 114 5.49 -9.62 -8.13
CA PRO A 114 5.49 -10.14 -9.49
C PRO A 114 5.41 -9.02 -10.56
N SER A 115 4.76 -7.88 -10.28
CA SER A 115 4.73 -6.70 -11.16
C SER A 115 6.09 -6.07 -11.43
N ASP A 116 7.06 -6.25 -10.52
CA ASP A 116 8.39 -5.67 -10.63
C ASP A 116 9.33 -6.52 -11.51
N LEU A 117 8.87 -7.73 -11.86
CA LEU A 117 9.63 -8.70 -12.65
C LEU A 117 9.26 -8.62 -14.13
N SER A 118 10.23 -8.83 -15.01
CA SER A 118 9.96 -9.00 -16.44
C SER A 118 9.15 -10.27 -16.71
N ASP A 119 8.42 -10.34 -17.83
CA ASP A 119 7.61 -11.51 -18.19
C ASP A 119 8.37 -12.84 -18.11
N ALA A 120 9.61 -12.88 -18.59
CA ALA A 120 10.44 -14.09 -18.52
C ALA A 120 10.72 -14.50 -17.06
N GLN A 121 10.99 -13.52 -16.20
CA GLN A 121 11.23 -13.74 -14.77
C GLN A 121 9.95 -14.14 -14.02
N ARG A 122 8.78 -13.61 -14.39
CA ARG A 122 7.49 -14.01 -13.81
C ARG A 122 7.23 -15.51 -14.01
N HIS A 123 7.47 -16.02 -15.22
CA HIS A 123 7.31 -17.46 -15.53
C HIS A 123 8.36 -18.34 -14.84
N GLN A 124 9.57 -17.80 -14.60
CA GLN A 124 10.65 -18.54 -13.97
C GLN A 124 10.53 -18.57 -12.43
N TYR A 125 10.06 -17.47 -11.83
CA TYR A 125 10.15 -17.26 -10.40
C TYR A 125 8.81 -17.37 -9.67
N CYS A 126 7.68 -17.09 -10.33
CA CYS A 126 6.36 -17.10 -9.71
C CYS A 126 5.63 -18.43 -9.95
N ALA A 127 4.85 -18.86 -8.97
CA ALA A 127 3.90 -19.94 -9.13
C ALA A 127 2.84 -19.56 -10.19
N PRO A 128 2.28 -20.56 -10.92
CA PRO A 128 1.31 -20.29 -11.98
C PRO A 128 0.07 -19.59 -11.43
N GLY A 129 -0.41 -18.56 -12.14
CA GLY A 129 -1.61 -17.81 -11.79
C GLY A 129 -1.40 -16.65 -10.82
N VAL A 130 -0.32 -16.61 -10.04
CA VAL A 130 -0.06 -15.53 -9.05
C VAL A 130 0.02 -14.17 -9.73
N ALA A 131 0.76 -14.06 -10.83
CA ALA A 131 0.90 -12.81 -11.58
C ALA A 131 -0.45 -12.32 -12.17
N ALA A 132 -1.31 -13.23 -12.61
CA ALA A 132 -2.62 -12.87 -13.16
C ALA A 132 -3.58 -12.37 -12.06
N ILE A 133 -3.51 -12.95 -10.86
CA ILE A 133 -4.26 -12.47 -9.69
C ILE A 133 -3.78 -11.07 -9.30
N GLU A 134 -2.46 -10.82 -9.34
CA GLU A 134 -1.91 -9.49 -9.07
C GLU A 134 -2.40 -8.46 -10.09
N ASP A 135 -2.34 -8.77 -11.39
CA ASP A 135 -2.80 -7.87 -12.45
C ASP A 135 -4.26 -7.46 -12.22
N TYR A 136 -5.12 -8.41 -11.80
CA TYR A 136 -6.51 -8.12 -11.45
C TYR A 136 -6.63 -7.24 -10.19
N LEU A 137 -5.86 -7.53 -9.14
CA LEU A 137 -5.86 -6.74 -7.91
C LEU A 137 -5.40 -5.31 -8.16
N ARG A 138 -4.32 -5.13 -8.93
CA ARG A 138 -3.79 -3.82 -9.34
C ARG A 138 -4.78 -3.04 -10.19
N TYR A 139 -5.43 -3.70 -11.15
CA TYR A 139 -6.49 -3.06 -11.93
C TYR A 139 -7.63 -2.57 -11.03
N ALA A 140 -8.05 -3.41 -10.08
CA ALA A 140 -9.15 -3.08 -9.19
C ALA A 140 -8.78 -1.94 -8.22
N GLU A 141 -7.56 -1.93 -7.69
CA GLU A 141 -7.01 -0.83 -6.87
C GLU A 141 -6.95 0.47 -7.68
N ALA A 142 -6.42 0.44 -8.90
CA ALA A 142 -6.33 1.62 -9.76
C ALA A 142 -7.74 2.17 -10.10
N PHE A 143 -8.70 1.28 -10.34
CA PHE A 143 -10.10 1.67 -10.57
C PHE A 143 -10.71 2.33 -9.33
N GLU A 144 -10.49 1.77 -8.14
CA GLU A 144 -10.96 2.35 -6.88
C GLU A 144 -10.30 3.71 -6.59
N GLY A 145 -8.98 3.82 -6.80
CA GLY A 145 -8.22 5.06 -6.67
C GLY A 145 -8.76 6.16 -7.59
N LEU A 146 -9.03 5.83 -8.86
CA LEU A 146 -9.62 6.75 -9.82
C LEU A 146 -11.03 7.19 -9.41
N ASN A 147 -11.88 6.26 -8.98
CA ASN A 147 -13.24 6.57 -8.54
C ASN A 147 -13.24 7.48 -7.30
N ASN A 148 -12.35 7.21 -6.34
CA ASN A 148 -12.15 8.06 -5.17
C ASN A 148 -11.69 9.47 -5.56
N LEU A 149 -10.74 9.59 -6.49
CA LEU A 149 -10.28 10.88 -7.00
C LEU A 149 -11.41 11.66 -7.68
N GLN A 150 -12.19 11.01 -8.55
CA GLN A 150 -13.35 11.63 -9.19
C GLN A 150 -14.40 12.08 -8.17
N HIS A 151 -14.67 11.25 -7.16
CA HIS A 151 -15.60 11.58 -6.07
C HIS A 151 -15.15 12.83 -5.29
N HIS A 152 -13.87 12.90 -4.92
CA HIS A 152 -13.32 14.05 -4.20
C HIS A 152 -13.33 15.33 -5.07
N LEU A 153 -13.01 15.24 -6.36
CA LEU A 153 -13.08 16.38 -7.29
C LEU A 153 -14.51 16.88 -7.51
N CYS A 154 -15.48 15.98 -7.59
CA CYS A 154 -16.90 16.33 -7.66
C CYS A 154 -17.33 17.04 -6.38
N THR A 155 -16.97 16.48 -5.22
CA THR A 155 -17.24 17.07 -3.90
C THR A 155 -16.63 18.46 -3.77
N HIS A 156 -15.38 18.65 -4.19
CA HIS A 156 -14.71 19.95 -4.22
C HIS A 156 -15.49 20.96 -5.07
N THR A 157 -15.89 20.56 -6.29
CA THR A 157 -16.65 21.42 -7.21
C THR A 157 -18.01 21.82 -6.61
N LEU A 158 -18.71 20.88 -5.99
CA LEU A 158 -20.01 21.14 -5.34
C LEU A 158 -19.85 22.04 -4.11
N ALA A 159 -18.84 21.80 -3.28
CA ALA A 159 -18.53 22.64 -2.12
C ALA A 159 -18.23 24.08 -2.53
N ASN A 160 -17.42 24.29 -3.57
CA ASN A 160 -17.12 25.62 -4.08
C ASN A 160 -18.39 26.32 -4.61
N LYS A 161 -19.23 25.62 -5.39
CA LYS A 161 -20.53 26.17 -5.85
C LYS A 161 -21.46 26.51 -4.70
N PHE A 162 -21.50 25.68 -3.66
CA PHE A 162 -22.31 25.93 -2.46
C PHE A 162 -21.82 27.17 -1.72
N LYS A 163 -20.51 27.29 -1.52
CA LYS A 163 -19.89 28.44 -0.85
C LYS A 163 -20.20 29.75 -1.57
N ILE A 164 -20.00 29.80 -2.89
CA ILE A 164 -20.27 31.00 -3.70
C ILE A 164 -21.72 31.47 -3.55
N LYS A 165 -22.68 30.53 -3.45
CA LYS A 165 -24.11 30.85 -3.40
C LYS A 165 -24.64 31.16 -2.00
N ASN A 166 -24.16 30.46 -0.97
CA ASN A 166 -24.84 30.40 0.32
C ASN A 166 -24.00 30.95 1.49
N VAL A 167 -22.68 31.06 1.33
CA VAL A 167 -21.80 31.44 2.45
C VAL A 167 -21.63 32.94 2.47
N MET A 168 -22.22 33.57 3.48
CA MET A 168 -22.08 35.00 3.77
C MET A 168 -21.42 35.21 5.14
N GLY A 169 -20.69 36.31 5.27
CA GLY A 169 -20.02 36.70 6.50
C GLY A 169 -18.68 35.98 6.74
N GLN A 170 -17.83 36.61 7.56
CA GLN A 170 -16.44 36.18 7.76
C GLN A 170 -16.31 34.79 8.39
N LYS A 171 -17.05 34.52 9.47
CA LYS A 171 -16.94 33.26 10.24
C LYS A 171 -17.28 32.03 9.38
N ASN A 172 -18.39 32.09 8.64
CA ASN A 172 -18.83 31.00 7.79
C ASN A 172 -17.89 30.83 6.58
N ASN A 173 -17.27 31.91 6.09
CA ASN A 173 -16.26 31.85 5.05
C ASN A 173 -15.00 31.11 5.52
N THR A 174 -14.50 31.41 6.72
CA THR A 174 -13.37 30.68 7.31
C THR A 174 -13.68 29.20 7.45
N GLN A 175 -14.82 28.85 8.04
CA GLN A 175 -15.22 27.44 8.20
C GLN A 175 -15.37 26.72 6.85
N SER A 176 -15.89 27.40 5.83
CA SER A 176 -16.02 26.83 4.49
C SER A 176 -14.66 26.62 3.83
N ARG A 177 -13.71 27.53 4.06
CA ARG A 177 -12.33 27.40 3.57
C ARG A 177 -11.59 26.24 4.26
N ASP A 178 -11.81 26.05 5.54
CA ASP A 178 -11.25 24.89 6.26
C ASP A 178 -11.82 23.58 5.68
N ALA A 179 -13.12 23.54 5.38
CA ALA A 179 -13.73 22.38 4.73
C ALA A 179 -13.19 22.14 3.31
N GLU A 180 -12.96 23.18 2.52
CA GLU A 180 -12.29 23.10 1.21
C GLU A 180 -10.87 22.53 1.35
N ASN A 181 -10.08 23.03 2.30
CA ASN A 181 -8.73 22.53 2.55
C ASN A 181 -8.74 21.02 2.90
N CYS A 182 -9.69 20.57 3.73
CA CYS A 182 -9.83 19.14 4.02
C CYS A 182 -10.19 18.31 2.78
N ILE A 183 -10.97 18.86 1.85
CA ILE A 183 -11.28 18.18 0.59
C ILE A 183 -10.04 18.15 -0.31
N ASP A 184 -9.30 19.26 -0.39
CA ASP A 184 -8.06 19.35 -1.17
C ASP A 184 -7.00 18.35 -0.68
N ASP A 185 -6.88 18.17 0.64
CA ASP A 185 -5.97 17.17 1.20
C ASP A 185 -6.38 15.74 0.83
N LYS A 186 -7.69 15.45 0.77
CA LYS A 186 -8.20 14.16 0.27
C LYS A 186 -7.97 13.99 -1.23
N VAL A 187 -8.15 15.06 -2.03
CA VAL A 187 -7.85 15.04 -3.47
C VAL A 187 -6.38 14.69 -3.68
N LYS A 188 -5.46 15.35 -2.96
CA LYS A 188 -4.02 15.05 -3.01
C LYS A 188 -3.75 13.61 -2.61
N SER A 189 -4.32 13.14 -1.50
CA SER A 189 -4.14 11.76 -1.05
C SER A 189 -4.62 10.74 -2.09
N SER A 190 -5.80 10.93 -2.70
CA SER A 190 -6.31 10.04 -3.74
C SER A 190 -5.51 10.14 -5.04
N GLN A 191 -4.98 11.32 -5.36
CA GLN A 191 -4.08 11.49 -6.51
C GLN A 191 -2.81 10.65 -6.33
N LEU A 192 -2.20 10.68 -5.13
CA LEU A 192 -1.00 9.90 -4.83
C LEU A 192 -1.26 8.38 -4.82
N GLN A 193 -2.47 7.94 -4.51
CA GLN A 193 -2.82 6.52 -4.56
C GLN A 193 -3.03 6.02 -6.01
N TYR A 194 -3.49 6.88 -6.90
CA TYR A 194 -3.76 6.51 -8.30
C TYR A 194 -2.53 6.64 -9.21
N CYS A 195 -1.64 7.61 -8.93
CA CYS A 195 -0.47 7.93 -9.74
C CYS A 195 0.81 7.29 -9.18
#